data_AF-A0A212PGE0-F1
#
_entry.id   AF-A0A212PGE0-F1
#
_cell.length_a   1.000
_cell.length_b   1.000
_cell.length_c   1.000
_cell.angle_alpha   90.00
_cell.angle_beta   90.00
_cell.angle_gamma   90.00
#
_symmetry.space_group_name_H-M   'P 1'
#
loop_
_entity.id
_entity.type
_entity.pdbx_description
1 polymer ?
#
loop_
_entity_poly.entity_id
_entity_poly.type
_entity_poly.pdbx_seq_one_letter_code
_entity_poly.pdbx_strand_id
1 'polypeptide(L)'
;MKLKSLTISIIVLMVAAVAAAFTIPGMGKAQKVKAVNGAVTISSSNLNDGKARFYKINENGKEIVFFVVRAADGSVKAAFDACDACYREKKGYEQKGEVMVCRNCNMKFAIGRLGPNATGGCNPSYLPHREAGGNIIISVNDLKTGSRFF
;
A
#
# COMPACT_ATOMS: atom_id res chain seq x y z
N MET A 1 -43.71 -12.04 -36.13
CA MET A 1 -43.41 -11.71 -34.72
C MET A 1 -41.95 -11.30 -34.63
N LYS A 2 -41.66 -10.03 -34.29
CA LYS A 2 -40.30 -9.52 -34.11
C LYS A 2 -39.79 -9.96 -32.73
N LEU A 3 -38.72 -10.74 -32.66
CA LEU A 3 -37.97 -10.94 -31.42
C LEU A 3 -36.64 -10.19 -31.56
N LYS A 4 -36.57 -9.01 -30.95
CA LYS A 4 -35.34 -8.24 -30.74
C LYS A 4 -34.86 -8.50 -29.30
N SER A 5 -33.56 -8.24 -29.10
CA SER A 5 -32.84 -8.15 -27.82
C SER A 5 -32.46 -9.50 -27.20
N LEU A 6 -31.26 -9.70 -26.65
CA LEU A 6 -30.12 -8.81 -26.44
C LEU A 6 -28.93 -9.72 -26.12
N THR A 7 -27.89 -9.74 -26.95
CA THR A 7 -26.61 -10.36 -26.60
C THR A 7 -25.94 -9.51 -25.53
N ILE A 8 -25.99 -9.94 -24.27
CA ILE A 8 -25.13 -9.39 -23.21
C ILE A 8 -23.87 -10.26 -23.20
N SER A 9 -22.85 -9.83 -23.95
CA SER A 9 -21.51 -10.37 -23.82
C SER A 9 -20.94 -9.97 -22.47
N ILE A 10 -21.08 -10.84 -21.48
CA ILE A 10 -20.39 -10.74 -20.20
C ILE A 10 -18.94 -11.12 -20.44
N ILE A 11 -18.08 -10.14 -20.66
CA ILE A 11 -16.63 -10.32 -20.63
C ILE A 11 -16.20 -10.24 -19.16
N VAL A 12 -16.30 -11.37 -18.46
CA VAL A 12 -15.62 -11.56 -17.16
C VAL A 12 -14.16 -11.88 -17.47
N LEU A 13 -13.32 -10.85 -17.45
CA LEU A 13 -11.87 -11.02 -17.51
C LEU A 13 -11.34 -11.13 -16.08
N MET A 14 -11.48 -12.31 -15.48
CA MET A 14 -10.67 -12.68 -14.32
C MET A 14 -9.29 -13.11 -14.83
N VAL A 15 -8.28 -12.27 -14.61
CA VAL A 15 -6.88 -12.71 -14.66
C VAL A 15 -6.23 -12.36 -13.33
N ALA A 16 -6.28 -13.33 -12.41
CA ALA A 16 -5.49 -13.31 -11.20
C ALA A 16 -4.03 -13.60 -11.58
N ALA A 17 -3.22 -12.57 -11.73
CA ALA A 17 -1.78 -12.73 -11.81
C ALA A 17 -1.24 -13.10 -10.42
N VAL A 18 -1.06 -14.40 -10.18
CA VAL A 18 -0.42 -14.91 -8.96
C VAL A 18 1.08 -14.61 -9.06
N ALA A 19 1.53 -13.56 -8.36
CA ALA A 19 2.95 -13.33 -8.14
C ALA A 19 3.44 -14.28 -7.04
N ALA A 20 4.16 -15.34 -7.40
CA ALA A 20 4.84 -16.21 -6.44
C ALA A 20 5.98 -15.41 -5.77
N ALA A 21 5.80 -15.04 -4.49
CA ALA A 21 6.78 -14.33 -3.69
C ALA A 21 7.53 -15.32 -2.77
N PHE A 22 8.81 -15.56 -3.05
CA PHE A 22 9.71 -16.18 -2.07
C PHE A 22 9.89 -15.21 -0.90
N THR A 23 9.42 -15.58 0.28
CA THR A 23 9.55 -14.81 1.53
C THR A 23 10.55 -15.49 2.46
N ILE A 24 11.70 -14.84 2.68
CA ILE A 24 12.64 -15.24 3.75
C ILE A 24 12.16 -14.55 5.05
N PRO A 25 11.85 -15.30 6.12
CA PRO A 25 11.42 -14.72 7.39
C PRO A 25 12.53 -13.88 8.01
N GLY A 26 12.21 -12.67 8.50
CA GLY A 26 13.12 -11.86 9.32
C GLY A 26 13.91 -10.75 8.62
N MET A 27 13.83 -10.64 7.29
CA MET A 27 14.44 -9.54 6.54
C MET A 27 13.50 -9.14 5.39
N GLY A 28 12.36 -8.53 5.74
CA GLY A 28 11.27 -8.27 4.81
C GLY A 28 11.64 -7.23 3.76
N LYS A 29 12.27 -7.64 2.66
CA LYS A 29 12.42 -6.81 1.46
C LYS A 29 11.02 -6.46 0.97
N ALA A 30 10.74 -5.17 0.78
CA ALA A 30 9.48 -4.70 0.21
C ALA A 30 9.19 -5.42 -1.12
N GLN A 31 7.98 -5.95 -1.26
CA GLN A 31 7.54 -6.70 -2.43
C GLN A 31 7.48 -5.76 -3.64
N LYS A 32 8.14 -6.14 -4.74
CA LYS A 32 8.01 -5.40 -6.00
C LYS A 32 6.60 -5.54 -6.55
N VAL A 33 5.96 -4.42 -6.88
CA VAL A 33 4.65 -4.36 -7.54
C VAL A 33 4.77 -3.63 -8.87
N LYS A 34 3.82 -3.89 -9.76
CA LYS A 34 3.67 -3.18 -11.03
C LYS A 34 2.29 -2.54 -11.06
N ALA A 35 2.20 -1.37 -11.67
CA ALA A 35 0.92 -0.77 -11.97
C ALA A 35 0.28 -1.43 -13.19
N VAL A 36 -1.04 -1.65 -13.13
CA VAL A 36 -1.87 -2.07 -14.26
C VAL A 36 -2.97 -1.03 -14.39
N ASN A 37 -3.18 -0.48 -15.59
CA ASN A 37 -4.18 0.55 -15.85
C ASN A 37 -4.08 1.75 -14.88
N GLY A 38 -2.86 2.19 -14.57
CA GLY A 38 -2.60 3.36 -13.73
C GLY A 38 -2.78 3.15 -12.22
N ALA A 39 -2.90 1.91 -11.75
CA ALA A 39 -3.02 1.62 -10.33
C ALA A 39 -2.26 0.35 -9.89
N VAL A 40 -1.86 0.33 -8.63
CA VAL A 40 -1.46 -0.88 -7.91
C VAL A 40 -2.68 -1.43 -7.20
N THR A 41 -2.90 -2.74 -7.33
CA THR A 41 -4.00 -3.46 -6.68
C THR A 41 -3.43 -4.51 -5.73
N ILE A 42 -3.89 -4.49 -4.49
CA ILE A 42 -3.45 -5.40 -3.42
C ILE A 42 -4.69 -6.12 -2.89
N SER A 43 -4.66 -7.45 -2.76
CA SER A 43 -5.76 -8.19 -2.14
C SER A 43 -5.87 -7.83 -0.66
N SER A 44 -7.07 -7.49 -0.21
CA SER A 44 -7.33 -7.20 1.20
C SER A 44 -7.07 -8.41 2.10
N SER A 45 -7.26 -9.63 1.58
CA SER A 45 -7.00 -10.87 2.33
C SER A 45 -5.55 -10.99 2.81
N ASN A 46 -4.61 -10.32 2.14
CA ASN A 46 -3.20 -10.33 2.50
C ASN A 46 -2.90 -9.64 3.83
N LEU A 47 -3.87 -8.88 4.36
CA LEU A 47 -3.76 -8.06 5.57
C LEU A 47 -4.55 -8.64 6.76
N ASN A 48 -5.19 -9.80 6.61
CA ASN A 48 -6.06 -10.38 7.65
C ASN A 48 -5.32 -10.77 8.95
N ASP A 49 -3.99 -10.90 8.90
CA ASP A 49 -3.16 -11.19 10.06
C ASP A 49 -2.72 -9.93 10.82
N GLY A 50 -3.20 -8.74 10.43
CA GLY A 50 -2.85 -7.46 11.03
C GLY A 50 -1.40 -7.04 10.80
N LYS A 51 -0.63 -7.78 9.97
CA LYS A 51 0.76 -7.46 9.68
C LYS A 51 0.87 -6.56 8.46
N ALA A 52 1.69 -5.54 8.59
CA ALA A 52 2.03 -4.62 7.52
C ALA A 52 2.73 -5.36 6.38
N ARG A 53 2.30 -5.04 5.16
CA ARG A 53 2.94 -5.47 3.93
C ARG A 53 3.62 -4.28 3.29
N PHE A 54 4.92 -4.41 3.06
CA PHE A 54 5.72 -3.39 2.41
C PHE A 54 5.83 -3.70 0.92
N TYR A 55 5.67 -2.68 0.10
CA TYR A 55 5.67 -2.75 -1.34
C TYR A 55 6.61 -1.70 -1.92
N LYS A 56 7.11 -1.96 -3.13
CA LYS A 56 7.89 -0.99 -3.88
C LYS A 56 7.58 -1.01 -5.35
N ILE A 57 7.57 0.18 -5.94
CA ILE A 57 7.34 0.40 -7.37
C ILE A 57 8.42 1.33 -7.91
N ASN A 58 8.88 1.11 -9.14
CA ASN A 58 9.73 2.07 -9.84
C ASN A 58 8.85 2.91 -10.77
N GLU A 59 8.77 4.20 -10.51
CA GLU A 59 8.11 5.17 -11.38
C GLU A 59 9.14 6.18 -11.85
N ASN A 60 9.36 6.26 -13.16
CA ASN A 60 10.30 7.19 -13.80
C ASN A 60 11.71 7.16 -13.17
N GLY A 61 12.23 5.97 -12.88
CA GLY A 61 13.57 5.80 -12.31
C GLY A 61 13.64 5.99 -10.78
N LYS A 62 12.54 6.37 -10.12
CA LYS A 62 12.48 6.49 -8.66
C LYS A 62 11.79 5.27 -8.05
N GLU A 63 12.49 4.61 -7.12
CA GLU A 63 11.92 3.53 -6.30
C GLU A 63 11.11 4.14 -5.14
N ILE A 64 9.78 3.99 -5.20
CA ILE A 64 8.86 4.46 -4.16
C ILE A 64 8.48 3.27 -3.29
N VAL A 65 8.67 3.41 -1.98
CA VAL A 65 8.35 2.37 -0.99
C VAL A 65 7.17 2.81 -0.14
N PHE A 66 6.22 1.91 0.08
CA PHE A 66 5.02 2.16 0.89
C PHE A 66 4.61 0.88 1.61
N PHE A 67 3.75 1.02 2.61
CA PHE A 67 3.16 -0.12 3.30
C PHE A 67 1.64 0.00 3.39
N VAL A 68 0.99 -1.16 3.52
CA VAL A 68 -0.42 -1.28 3.81
C VAL A 68 -0.61 -2.21 5.00
N VAL A 69 -1.51 -1.87 5.92
CA VAL A 69 -1.80 -2.64 7.13
C VAL A 69 -3.29 -2.52 7.48
N ARG A 70 -3.88 -3.59 8.00
CA ARG A 70 -5.23 -3.56 8.60
C ARG A 70 -5.08 -3.32 10.10
N ALA A 71 -5.66 -2.23 10.59
CA ALA A 71 -5.67 -1.89 12.00
C ALA A 71 -6.65 -2.80 12.78
N ALA A 72 -6.53 -2.80 14.12
CA ALA A 72 -7.41 -3.58 15.00
C ALA A 72 -8.90 -3.24 14.86
N ASP A 73 -9.23 -1.99 14.50
CA ASP A 73 -10.61 -1.56 14.21
C ASP A 73 -11.14 -2.02 12.83
N GLY A 74 -10.32 -2.79 12.10
CA GLY A 74 -10.62 -3.28 10.76
C GLY A 74 -10.33 -2.28 9.65
N SER A 75 -9.99 -1.03 9.94
CA SER A 75 -9.69 -0.04 8.89
C SER A 75 -8.35 -0.35 8.19
N VAL A 76 -8.30 -0.16 6.88
CA VAL A 76 -7.05 -0.23 6.13
C VAL A 76 -6.29 1.09 6.22
N LYS A 77 -4.99 0.99 6.48
CA LYS A 77 -4.06 2.12 6.47
C LYS A 77 -3.04 1.91 5.37
N ALA A 78 -2.77 2.97 4.61
CA ALA A 78 -1.68 3.02 3.65
C ALA A 78 -0.86 4.29 3.88
N ALA A 79 0.46 4.13 3.84
CA ALA A 79 1.41 5.24 3.98
C ALA A 79 2.70 4.93 3.24
N PHE A 80 3.43 5.98 2.86
CA PHE A 80 4.81 5.84 2.39
C PHE A 80 5.70 5.33 3.52
N ASP A 81 6.74 4.58 3.16
CA ASP A 81 7.78 4.16 4.10
C ASP A 81 8.78 5.31 4.38
N ALA A 82 8.23 6.49 4.67
CA ALA A 82 8.94 7.75 4.86
C ALA A 82 8.07 8.77 5.62
N CYS A 83 8.68 9.83 6.14
CA CYS A 83 8.01 10.98 6.74
C CYS A 83 8.66 12.30 6.33
N ASP A 84 7.97 13.42 6.55
CA ASP A 84 8.48 14.74 6.17
C ASP A 84 9.73 15.16 6.98
N ALA A 85 9.92 14.64 8.20
CA ALA A 85 11.02 15.05 9.08
C ALA A 85 12.39 14.45 8.73
N CYS A 86 12.47 13.14 8.49
CA CYS A 86 13.76 12.44 8.38
C CYS A 86 13.88 11.48 7.18
N TYR A 87 13.04 11.63 6.15
CA TYR A 87 13.09 10.77 4.95
C TYR A 87 14.48 10.66 4.30
N ARG A 88 15.34 11.68 4.44
CA ARG A 88 16.70 11.70 3.88
C ARG A 88 17.58 10.56 4.39
N GLU A 89 17.28 10.03 5.57
CA GLU A 89 18.01 8.90 6.18
C GLU A 89 17.64 7.54 5.56
N LYS A 90 16.55 7.46 4.78
CA LYS A 90 16.11 6.26 4.05
C LYS A 90 15.95 5.00 4.92
N LYS A 91 15.64 5.16 6.21
CA LYS A 91 15.48 4.03 7.16
C LYS A 91 14.04 3.51 7.26
N GLY A 92 13.03 4.32 6.92
CA GLY A 92 11.63 3.89 6.93
C GLY A 92 11.10 3.47 8.31
N TYR A 93 10.13 2.56 8.29
CA TYR A 93 9.34 2.12 9.42
C TYR A 93 9.36 0.60 9.62
N GLU A 94 8.97 0.20 10.83
CA GLU A 94 8.69 -1.19 11.15
C GLU A 94 7.47 -1.30 12.04
N GLN A 95 6.69 -2.35 11.85
CA GLN A 95 5.59 -2.65 12.76
C GLN A 95 6.13 -3.34 14.02
N LYS A 96 5.69 -2.86 15.19
CA LYS A 96 5.85 -3.54 16.48
C LYS A 96 4.51 -3.57 17.20
N GLY A 97 3.80 -4.69 17.11
CA GLY A 97 2.42 -4.80 17.60
C GLY A 97 1.51 -3.77 16.90
N GLU A 98 0.82 -2.96 17.70
CA GLU A 98 -0.15 -1.96 17.24
C GLU A 98 0.47 -0.60 16.84
N VAL A 99 1.80 -0.52 16.75
CA VAL A 99 2.50 0.72 16.36
C VAL A 99 3.42 0.50 15.16
N MET A 100 3.54 1.55 14.34
CA MET A 100 4.67 1.75 13.42
C MET A 100 5.77 2.52 14.14
N VAL A 101 6.99 2.02 14.07
CA VAL A 101 8.17 2.62 14.69
C VAL A 101 9.11 3.09 13.59
N CYS A 102 9.52 4.37 13.64
CA CYS A 102 10.53 4.88 12.73
C CYS A 102 11.88 4.25 13.07
N ARG A 103 12.53 3.59 12.10
CA ARG A 103 13.85 2.97 12.29
C ARG A 103 14.98 3.98 12.48
N ASN A 104 14.73 5.27 12.21
CA ASN A 104 15.70 6.34 12.42
C ASN A 104 15.62 6.97 13.81
N CYS A 105 14.45 7.50 14.18
CA CYS A 105 14.29 8.30 15.40
C CYS A 105 13.51 7.59 16.52
N ASN A 106 13.11 6.32 16.33
CA ASN A 106 12.38 5.49 17.29
C ASN A 106 11.02 6.04 17.76
N MET A 107 10.50 7.07 17.11
CA MET A 107 9.13 7.55 17.33
C MET A 107 8.12 6.46 16.96
N LYS A 108 7.04 6.37 17.75
CA LYS A 108 6.02 5.32 17.64
C LYS A 108 4.67 5.94 17.28
N PHE A 109 3.99 5.33 16.32
CA PHE A 109 2.73 5.82 15.78
C PHE A 109 1.69 4.70 15.84
N ALA A 110 0.59 4.93 16.57
CA ALA A 110 -0.50 3.96 16.63
C ALA A 110 -1.07 3.72 15.21
N ILE A 111 -1.11 2.46 14.79
CA ILE A 111 -1.57 2.08 13.44
C ILE A 111 -2.99 2.58 13.20
N GLY A 112 -3.88 2.42 14.18
CA GLY A 112 -5.27 2.92 14.11
C GLY A 112 -5.40 4.43 13.85
N ARG A 113 -4.37 5.22 14.19
CA ARG A 113 -4.34 6.68 13.98
C ARG A 113 -3.70 7.11 12.66
N LEU A 114 -3.08 6.20 11.92
CA LEU A 114 -2.57 6.52 10.59
C LEU A 114 -3.72 6.88 9.65
N GLY A 115 -3.50 7.88 8.80
CA GLY A 115 -4.53 8.37 7.89
C GLY A 115 -4.38 9.86 7.57
N PRO A 116 -5.35 10.44 6.85
CA PRO A 116 -5.27 11.80 6.33
C PRO A 116 -5.20 12.88 7.44
N ASN A 117 -5.64 12.57 8.66
CA ASN A 117 -5.63 13.51 9.79
C ASN A 117 -4.34 13.43 10.64
N ALA A 118 -3.40 12.54 10.27
CA ALA A 118 -2.16 12.30 11.00
C ALA A 118 -0.95 12.49 10.07
N THR A 119 -0.88 13.63 9.39
CA THR A 119 0.17 13.96 8.42
C THR A 119 1.18 14.96 8.98
N GLY A 120 2.37 15.00 8.38
CA GLY A 120 3.42 15.94 8.75
C GLY A 120 4.32 15.46 9.89
N GLY A 121 5.50 16.09 9.97
CA GLY A 121 6.52 15.77 10.96
C GLY A 121 7.02 14.33 10.82
N CYS A 122 7.05 13.60 11.93
CA CYS A 122 7.58 12.23 11.98
C CYS A 122 6.54 11.15 11.68
N ASN A 123 5.25 11.46 11.46
CA ASN A 123 4.26 10.42 11.12
C ASN A 123 4.59 9.79 9.76
N PRO A 124 4.35 8.48 9.55
CA PRO A 124 4.35 7.91 8.22
C PRO A 124 3.45 8.73 7.27
N SER A 125 4.00 9.20 6.16
CA SER A 125 3.28 10.08 5.25
C SER A 125 2.11 9.34 4.60
N TYR A 126 0.89 9.85 4.80
CA TYR A 126 -0.34 9.24 4.31
C TYR A 126 -0.31 8.98 2.79
N LEU A 127 -0.84 7.82 2.39
CA LEU A 127 -1.02 7.43 1.00
C LEU A 127 -2.51 7.18 0.73
N PRO A 128 -3.16 8.02 -0.11
CA PRO A 128 -4.53 7.79 -0.52
C PRO A 128 -4.73 6.41 -1.14
N HIS A 129 -5.84 5.77 -0.77
CA HIS A 129 -6.24 4.47 -1.30
C HIS A 129 -7.76 4.35 -1.30
N ARG A 130 -8.28 3.38 -2.06
CA ARG A 130 -9.70 3.00 -2.04
C ARG A 130 -9.83 1.49 -1.87
N GLU A 131 -10.87 1.05 -1.17
CA GLU A 131 -11.24 -0.36 -1.08
C GLU A 131 -12.38 -0.65 -2.06
N ALA A 132 -12.22 -1.64 -2.94
CA ALA A 132 -13.25 -2.07 -3.89
C ALA A 132 -13.08 -3.54 -4.28
N GLY A 133 -14.17 -4.31 -4.24
CA GLY A 133 -14.17 -5.72 -4.68
C GLY A 133 -13.15 -6.61 -3.96
N GLY A 134 -12.95 -6.39 -2.65
CA GLY A 134 -11.95 -7.13 -1.87
C GLY A 134 -10.51 -6.71 -2.09
N ASN A 135 -10.27 -5.60 -2.80
CA ASN A 135 -8.93 -5.08 -3.08
C ASN A 135 -8.72 -3.68 -2.51
N ILE A 136 -7.47 -3.38 -2.21
CA ILE A 136 -6.96 -2.05 -1.93
C ILE A 136 -6.33 -1.54 -3.22
N ILE A 137 -6.78 -0.38 -3.69
CA ILE A 137 -6.36 0.20 -4.96
C ILE A 137 -5.71 1.55 -4.68
N ILE A 138 -4.48 1.70 -5.16
CA ILE A 138 -3.65 2.91 -5.00
C ILE A 138 -3.28 3.40 -6.39
N SER A 139 -3.58 4.68 -6.69
CA SER A 139 -3.26 5.23 -8.01
C SER A 139 -1.77 5.50 -8.15
N VAL A 140 -1.25 5.38 -9.38
CA VAL A 140 0.12 5.78 -9.69
C VAL A 140 0.35 7.27 -9.42
N ASN A 141 -0.68 8.11 -9.61
CA ASN A 141 -0.59 9.54 -9.33
C ASN A 141 -0.35 9.80 -7.84
N ASP A 142 -1.10 9.12 -6.97
CA ASP A 142 -0.91 9.20 -5.52
C ASP A 142 0.49 8.71 -5.12
N LEU A 143 0.94 7.57 -5.67
CA LEU A 143 2.30 7.06 -5.43
C LEU A 143 3.37 8.09 -5.81
N LYS A 144 3.22 8.75 -6.97
CA LYS A 144 4.17 9.77 -7.46
C LYS A 144 4.29 10.98 -6.54
N THR A 145 3.26 11.33 -5.77
CA THR A 145 3.34 12.42 -4.78
C THR A 145 4.43 12.18 -3.72
N GLY A 146 4.70 10.91 -3.39
CA GLY A 146 5.73 10.51 -2.43
C GLY A 146 7.13 10.43 -3.03
N SER A 147 7.30 10.64 -4.33
CA SER A 147 8.60 10.54 -5.02
C SER A 147 9.65 11.53 -4.50
N ARG A 148 9.24 12.56 -3.74
CA ARG A 148 10.14 13.49 -3.05
C ARG A 148 10.85 12.85 -1.85
N PHE A 149 10.27 11.80 -1.27
CA PHE A 149 10.81 11.11 -0.09
C PHE A 149 11.91 10.11 -0.44
N PHE A 150 12.01 9.72 -1.71
CA PHE A 150 12.89 8.67 -2.23
C PHE A 150 13.87 9.25 -3.23
#